data_AF-A0A081C985-F1
#
_entry.id   AF-A0A081C985-F1
#
_cell.length_a   1.000
_cell.length_b   1.000
_cell.length_c   1.000
_cell.angle_alpha   90.00
_cell.angle_beta   90.00
_cell.angle_gamma   90.00
#
_symmetry.space_group_name_H-M   'P 1'
#
loop_
_entity.id
_entity.type
_entity.pdbx_description
1 polymer ?
#
loop_
_entity_poly.entity_id
_entity_poly.type
_entity_poly.pdbx_seq_one_letter_code
_entity_poly.pdbx_strand_id
1 'polypeptide(L)'
;MNWLSFLIGMIVGGGIVYYFWRSKAQKTGKTERMLRQRLADAESETHDLTTQLDGLNRQEEKLAACQAELQKKTKDLQQVTEQLSTAEIQIRSLRDQLTVAETNVETQTKHLSTAEIQIRSLRDQLTVAETNAETQTKQLSTAEAQIQTLREQLVVARTQSEAASEEPLPIMEKEAGTAVQPDDLTKIEGVGPKVAQVLNESGILTFAQLAQTDVNRLRTILQDAGSRFRMIEPESWPEQAELAANGDWSALTKLQDELDGGKYRR
;
A
#
# COMPACT_ATOMS: atom_id res chain seq x y z
N MET A 1 -28.87 106.13 -105.68
CA MET A 1 -28.42 105.59 -104.37
C MET A 1 -28.21 104.09 -104.52
N ASN A 2 -26.96 103.62 -104.37
CA ASN A 2 -26.52 102.28 -104.78
C ASN A 2 -27.02 101.17 -103.86
N TRP A 3 -28.12 100.52 -104.23
CA TRP A 3 -28.70 99.34 -103.55
C TRP A 3 -27.75 98.12 -103.57
N LEU A 4 -26.86 98.05 -104.56
CA LEU A 4 -25.89 96.97 -104.74
C LEU A 4 -24.85 96.91 -103.60
N SER A 5 -24.44 98.05 -103.06
CA SER A 5 -23.48 98.12 -101.94
C SER A 5 -24.08 97.63 -100.62
N PHE A 6 -25.40 97.76 -100.44
CA PHE A 6 -26.11 97.28 -99.25
C PHE A 6 -26.25 95.74 -99.26
N LEU A 7 -26.53 95.16 -100.44
CA LEU A 7 -26.64 93.71 -100.62
C LEU A 7 -25.30 93.00 -100.38
N ILE A 8 -24.20 93.57 -100.88
CA ILE A 8 -22.85 93.03 -100.67
C ILE A 8 -22.46 93.10 -99.18
N GLY A 9 -22.79 94.21 -98.50
CA GLY A 9 -22.58 94.32 -97.05
C GLY A 9 -23.33 93.28 -96.22
N MET A 10 -24.55 92.92 -96.63
CA MET A 10 -25.38 91.92 -95.94
C MET A 10 -24.83 90.48 -96.12
N ILE A 11 -24.33 90.15 -97.31
CA ILE A 11 -23.73 88.84 -97.60
C ILE A 11 -22.37 88.69 -96.89
N VAL A 12 -21.52 89.72 -96.94
CA VAL A 12 -20.21 89.71 -96.25
C VAL A 12 -20.41 89.69 -94.73
N GLY A 13 -21.33 90.49 -94.20
CA GLY A 13 -21.69 90.49 -92.78
C GLY A 13 -22.26 89.14 -92.32
N GLY A 14 -23.18 88.55 -93.09
CA GLY A 14 -23.73 87.23 -92.83
C GLY A 14 -22.68 86.11 -92.88
N GLY A 15 -21.74 86.19 -93.82
CA GLY A 15 -20.62 85.25 -93.93
C GLY A 15 -19.66 85.30 -92.74
N ILE A 16 -19.36 86.49 -92.22
CA ILE A 16 -18.53 86.66 -91.01
C ILE A 16 -19.25 86.10 -89.78
N VAL A 17 -20.55 86.39 -89.61
CA VAL A 17 -21.36 85.85 -88.51
C VAL A 17 -21.47 84.32 -88.61
N TYR A 18 -21.70 83.78 -89.82
CA TYR A 18 -21.74 82.33 -90.06
C TYR A 18 -20.39 81.66 -89.78
N TYR A 19 -19.28 82.24 -90.24
CA TYR A 19 -17.94 81.70 -89.97
C TYR A 19 -17.62 81.74 -88.47
N PHE A 20 -17.95 82.84 -87.79
CA PHE A 20 -17.77 82.95 -86.34
C PHE A 20 -18.65 81.96 -85.58
N TRP A 21 -19.92 81.79 -85.99
CA TRP A 21 -20.82 80.79 -85.42
C TRP A 21 -20.34 79.36 -85.68
N ARG A 22 -19.89 79.05 -86.90
CA ARG A 22 -19.33 77.74 -87.29
C ARG A 22 -18.02 77.44 -86.56
N SER A 23 -17.14 78.43 -86.42
CA SER A 23 -15.88 78.31 -85.67
C SER A 23 -16.15 78.11 -84.17
N LYS A 24 -17.10 78.86 -83.59
CA LYS A 24 -17.54 78.69 -82.20
C LYS A 24 -18.20 77.33 -81.99
N ALA A 25 -19.09 76.91 -82.88
CA ALA A 25 -19.77 75.60 -82.86
C ALA A 25 -18.78 74.42 -83.01
N GLN A 26 -17.75 74.56 -83.85
CA GLN A 26 -16.68 73.56 -83.98
C GLN A 26 -15.82 73.48 -82.71
N LYS A 27 -15.48 74.62 -82.11
CA LYS A 27 -14.74 74.66 -80.83
C LYS A 27 -15.56 74.03 -79.70
N THR A 28 -16.83 74.38 -79.57
CA THR A 28 -17.73 73.80 -78.55
C THR A 28 -17.95 72.30 -78.77
N GLY A 29 -18.12 71.85 -80.02
CA GLY A 29 -18.25 70.43 -80.33
C GLY A 29 -16.97 69.62 -80.07
N LYS A 30 -15.79 70.20 -80.29
CA LYS A 30 -14.50 69.56 -79.96
C LYS A 30 -14.31 69.42 -78.45
N THR A 31 -14.62 70.48 -77.68
CA THR A 31 -14.56 70.42 -76.20
C THR A 31 -15.57 69.43 -75.65
N GLU A 32 -16.78 69.37 -76.20
CA GLU A 32 -17.81 68.43 -75.76
C GLU A 32 -17.40 66.97 -76.00
N ARG A 33 -16.84 66.65 -77.18
CA ARG A 33 -16.31 65.30 -77.46
C ARG A 33 -15.16 64.92 -76.54
N MET A 34 -14.25 65.86 -76.27
CA MET A 34 -13.13 65.63 -75.35
C MET A 34 -13.63 65.38 -73.92
N LEU A 35 -14.62 66.15 -73.46
CA LEU A 35 -15.24 65.93 -72.14
C LEU A 35 -15.96 64.58 -72.07
N ARG A 36 -16.69 64.19 -73.12
CA ARG A 36 -17.35 62.89 -73.21
C ARG A 36 -16.34 61.73 -73.20
N GLN A 37 -15.22 61.88 -73.90
CA GLN A 37 -14.15 60.87 -73.89
C GLN A 37 -13.53 60.76 -72.49
N ARG A 38 -13.19 61.88 -71.85
CA ARG A 38 -12.65 61.87 -70.49
C ARG A 38 -13.65 61.32 -69.46
N LEU A 39 -14.94 61.56 -69.66
CA LEU A 39 -16.00 60.97 -68.83
C LEU A 39 -16.05 59.45 -69.03
N ALA A 40 -16.03 58.97 -70.27
CA ALA A 40 -16.02 57.53 -70.57
C ALA A 40 -14.75 56.84 -70.04
N ASP A 41 -13.58 57.47 -70.18
CA ASP A 41 -12.31 56.96 -69.66
C ASP A 41 -12.36 56.90 -68.11
N ALA A 42 -12.88 57.94 -67.46
CA ALA A 42 -13.06 57.96 -66.01
C ALA A 42 -14.10 56.94 -65.51
N GLU A 43 -15.20 56.75 -66.24
CA GLU A 43 -16.20 55.72 -65.95
C GLU A 43 -15.59 54.32 -66.06
N SER A 44 -14.79 54.06 -67.10
CA SER A 44 -14.04 52.81 -67.25
C SER A 44 -13.05 52.60 -66.10
N GLU A 45 -12.29 53.63 -65.72
CA GLU A 45 -11.35 53.54 -64.60
C GLU A 45 -12.07 53.27 -63.27
N THR A 46 -13.23 53.92 -63.03
CA THR A 46 -14.03 53.62 -61.84
C THR A 46 -14.57 52.18 -61.85
N HIS A 47 -14.96 51.66 -63.02
CA HIS A 47 -15.41 50.27 -63.14
C HIS A 47 -14.28 49.28 -62.84
N ASP A 48 -13.08 49.53 -63.37
CA ASP A 48 -11.89 48.71 -63.11
C ASP A 48 -11.51 48.73 -61.63
N LEU A 49 -11.52 49.91 -61.00
CA LEU A 49 -11.27 50.07 -59.56
C LEU A 49 -12.31 49.34 -58.71
N THR A 50 -13.61 49.39 -59.08
CA THR A 50 -14.64 48.63 -58.37
C THR A 50 -14.43 47.13 -58.47
N THR A 51 -14.04 46.63 -59.65
CA THR A 51 -13.74 45.21 -59.86
C THR A 51 -12.53 44.77 -59.04
N GLN A 52 -11.49 45.60 -58.96
CA GLN A 52 -10.31 45.34 -58.13
C GLN A 52 -10.67 45.34 -56.63
N LEU A 53 -11.52 46.27 -56.19
CA LEU A 53 -11.97 46.36 -54.80
C LEU A 53 -12.80 45.12 -54.41
N ASP A 54 -13.70 44.66 -55.28
CA ASP A 54 -14.43 43.40 -55.09
C ASP A 54 -13.47 42.20 -55.03
N GLY A 55 -12.41 42.20 -55.85
CA GLY A 55 -11.37 41.18 -55.81
C GLY A 55 -10.60 41.16 -54.49
N LEU A 56 -10.22 42.33 -53.98
CA LEU A 56 -9.54 42.48 -52.69
C LEU A 56 -10.45 42.06 -51.52
N ASN A 57 -11.72 42.46 -51.52
CA ASN A 57 -12.68 42.04 -50.49
C ASN A 57 -12.83 40.51 -50.44
N ARG A 58 -12.92 39.84 -51.60
CA ARG A 58 -12.93 38.36 -51.66
C ARG A 58 -11.64 37.73 -51.11
N GLN A 59 -10.49 38.38 -51.28
CA GLN A 59 -9.24 37.90 -50.68
C GLN A 59 -9.24 38.10 -49.16
N GLU A 60 -9.73 39.23 -48.67
CA GLU A 60 -9.89 39.50 -47.24
C GLU A 60 -10.81 38.47 -46.57
N GLU A 61 -11.94 38.14 -47.19
CA GLU A 61 -12.84 37.07 -46.72
C GLU A 61 -12.14 35.70 -46.65
N LYS A 62 -11.34 35.34 -47.66
CA LYS A 62 -10.55 34.10 -47.65
C LYS A 62 -9.48 34.10 -46.57
N LEU A 63 -8.82 35.24 -46.36
CA LEU A 63 -7.83 35.39 -45.29
C LEU A 63 -8.50 35.24 -43.92
N ALA A 64 -9.68 35.85 -43.72
CA ALA A 64 -10.46 35.70 -42.50
C ALA A 64 -10.88 34.25 -42.26
N ALA A 65 -11.33 33.53 -43.31
CA ALA A 65 -11.65 32.11 -43.22
C ALA A 65 -10.42 31.25 -42.85
N CYS A 66 -9.28 31.52 -43.47
CA CYS A 66 -8.01 30.83 -43.17
C CYS A 66 -7.55 31.10 -41.73
N GLN A 67 -7.67 32.34 -41.25
CA GLN A 67 -7.38 32.71 -39.87
C GLN A 67 -8.31 31.97 -38.89
N ALA A 68 -9.61 31.88 -39.19
CA ALA A 68 -10.55 31.14 -38.37
C ALA A 68 -10.20 29.64 -38.30
N GLU A 69 -9.81 29.04 -39.42
CA GLU A 69 -9.36 27.65 -39.45
C GLU A 69 -8.06 27.43 -38.66
N LEU A 70 -7.09 28.34 -38.78
CA LEU A 70 -5.85 28.30 -38.00
C LEU A 70 -6.13 28.43 -36.50
N GLN A 71 -7.05 29.32 -36.10
CA GLN A 71 -7.48 29.46 -34.71
C GLN A 71 -8.12 28.18 -34.18
N LYS A 72 -8.97 27.53 -34.99
CA LYS A 72 -9.57 26.24 -34.64
C LYS A 72 -8.49 25.17 -34.45
N LYS A 73 -7.59 24.99 -35.42
CA LYS A 73 -6.48 24.02 -35.33
C LYS A 73 -5.58 24.28 -34.13
N THR A 74 -5.36 25.55 -33.79
CA THR A 74 -4.56 25.94 -32.60
C THR A 74 -5.24 25.46 -31.32
N LYS A 75 -6.56 25.65 -31.20
CA LYS A 75 -7.34 25.14 -30.06
C LYS A 75 -7.32 23.62 -29.99
N ASP A 76 -7.51 22.95 -31.12
CA ASP A 76 -7.46 21.49 -31.20
C ASP A 76 -6.07 20.96 -30.76
N LEU A 77 -4.98 21.60 -31.20
CA LEU A 77 -3.62 21.26 -30.78
C LEU A 77 -3.39 21.49 -29.28
N GLN A 78 -3.90 22.59 -28.72
CA GLN A 78 -3.83 22.84 -27.28
C GLN A 78 -4.55 21.74 -26.49
N GLN A 79 -5.75 21.37 -26.93
CA GLN A 79 -6.53 20.30 -26.31
C GLN A 79 -5.80 18.94 -26.37
N VAL A 80 -5.23 18.58 -27.53
CA VAL A 80 -4.46 17.33 -27.67
C VAL A 80 -3.21 17.35 -26.79
N THR A 81 -2.56 18.51 -26.64
CA THR A 81 -1.37 18.66 -25.77
C THR A 81 -1.73 18.43 -24.29
N GLU A 82 -2.88 18.93 -23.85
CA GLU A 82 -3.39 18.71 -22.48
C GLU A 82 -3.81 17.25 -22.24
N GLN A 83 -4.42 16.60 -23.24
CA GLN A 83 -4.71 15.18 -23.17
C GLN A 83 -3.44 14.34 -23.10
N LEU A 84 -2.41 14.70 -23.88
CA LEU A 84 -1.12 14.02 -23.85
C LEU A 84 -0.44 14.15 -22.50
N SER A 85 -0.39 15.35 -21.91
CA SER A 85 0.22 15.54 -20.58
C SER A 85 -0.53 14.77 -19.50
N THR A 86 -1.86 14.71 -19.58
CA THR A 86 -2.69 13.90 -18.68
C THR A 86 -2.37 12.41 -18.82
N ALA A 87 -2.28 11.90 -20.05
CA ALA A 87 -1.93 10.51 -20.31
C ALA A 87 -0.50 10.17 -19.84
N GLU A 88 0.45 11.08 -20.01
CA GLU A 88 1.82 10.92 -19.52
C GLU A 88 1.87 10.79 -17.98
N ILE A 89 1.08 11.60 -17.26
CA ILE A 89 0.95 11.51 -15.80
C ILE A 89 0.36 10.16 -15.39
N GLN A 90 -0.68 9.68 -16.09
CA GLN A 90 -1.28 8.36 -15.83
C GLN A 90 -0.29 7.22 -16.08
N ILE A 91 0.45 7.24 -17.19
CA ILE A 91 1.48 6.25 -17.51
C ILE A 91 2.57 6.24 -16.43
N ARG A 92 2.99 7.42 -15.96
CA ARG A 92 3.98 7.52 -14.87
C ARG A 92 3.44 6.90 -13.58
N SER A 93 2.20 7.22 -13.21
CA SER A 93 1.56 6.65 -12.02
C SER A 93 1.43 5.12 -12.11
N LEU A 94 1.03 4.58 -13.26
CA LEU A 94 0.94 3.13 -13.48
C LEU A 94 2.31 2.46 -13.41
N ARG A 95 3.36 3.12 -13.92
CA ARG A 95 4.74 2.63 -13.80
C ARG A 95 5.20 2.58 -12.35
N ASP A 96 4.90 3.60 -11.56
CA ASP A 96 5.23 3.64 -10.13
C ASP A 96 4.45 2.56 -9.34
N GLN A 97 3.20 2.28 -9.71
CA GLN A 97 2.46 1.15 -9.13
C GLN A 97 3.07 -0.21 -9.49
N LEU A 98 3.52 -0.36 -10.74
CA LEU A 98 4.16 -1.59 -11.19
C LEU A 98 5.46 -1.87 -10.44
N THR A 99 6.32 -0.86 -10.25
CA THR A 99 7.56 -1.03 -9.50
C THR A 99 7.30 -1.41 -8.04
N VAL A 100 6.30 -0.81 -7.39
CA VAL A 100 5.88 -1.20 -6.03
C VAL A 100 5.40 -2.66 -6.02
N ALA A 101 4.58 -3.06 -6.99
CA ALA A 101 4.12 -4.45 -7.10
C ALA A 101 5.28 -5.44 -7.31
N GLU A 102 6.26 -5.12 -8.15
CA GLU A 102 7.46 -5.93 -8.38
C GLU A 102 8.27 -6.13 -7.10
N THR A 103 8.52 -5.05 -6.35
CA THR A 103 9.26 -5.14 -5.07
C THR A 103 8.50 -5.95 -4.01
N ASN A 104 7.17 -5.88 -3.99
CA ASN A 104 6.34 -6.70 -3.12
C ASN A 104 6.42 -8.19 -3.47
N VAL A 105 6.37 -8.54 -4.76
CA VAL A 105 6.52 -9.92 -5.21
C VAL A 105 7.91 -10.46 -4.86
N GLU A 106 8.97 -9.65 -5.04
CA GLU A 106 10.32 -10.04 -4.65
C GLU A 106 10.43 -10.30 -3.13
N THR A 107 9.83 -9.42 -2.33
CA THR A 107 9.79 -9.56 -0.87
C THR A 107 9.03 -10.82 -0.45
N GLN A 108 7.86 -11.07 -1.03
CA GLN A 108 7.09 -12.29 -0.78
C GLN A 108 7.85 -13.55 -1.18
N THR A 109 8.59 -13.52 -2.28
CA THR A 109 9.41 -14.66 -2.73
C THR A 109 10.51 -14.97 -1.71
N LYS A 110 11.17 -13.95 -1.13
CA LYS A 110 12.16 -14.11 -0.06
C LYS A 110 11.53 -14.68 1.23
N HIS A 111 10.33 -14.24 1.58
CA HIS A 111 9.62 -14.78 2.74
C HIS A 111 9.23 -16.25 2.53
N LEU A 112 8.76 -16.60 1.32
CA LEU A 112 8.38 -17.96 0.99
C LEU A 112 9.57 -18.91 1.05
N SER A 113 10.73 -18.52 0.48
CA SER A 113 11.95 -19.34 0.59
C SER A 113 12.42 -19.51 2.04
N THR A 114 12.29 -18.47 2.86
CA THR A 114 12.60 -18.56 4.30
C THR A 114 11.66 -19.53 5.01
N ALA A 115 10.36 -19.45 4.72
CA ALA A 115 9.36 -20.36 5.29
C ALA A 115 9.59 -21.82 4.85
N GLU A 116 9.97 -22.04 3.58
CA GLU A 116 10.32 -23.36 3.07
C GLU A 116 11.52 -23.97 3.81
N ILE A 117 12.55 -23.17 4.07
CA ILE A 117 13.73 -23.60 4.85
C ILE A 117 13.31 -23.97 6.29
N GLN A 118 12.43 -23.19 6.91
CA GLN A 118 11.90 -23.49 8.25
C GLN A 118 11.09 -24.79 8.28
N ILE A 119 10.19 -24.98 7.32
CA ILE A 119 9.39 -26.22 7.19
C ILE A 119 10.31 -27.42 7.00
N ARG A 120 11.36 -27.29 6.18
CA ARG A 120 12.34 -28.35 5.99
C ARG A 120 13.07 -28.67 7.30
N SER A 121 13.52 -27.66 8.02
CA SER A 121 14.19 -27.85 9.32
C SER A 121 13.29 -28.52 10.35
N LEU A 122 12.02 -28.10 10.45
CA LEU A 122 11.04 -28.72 11.34
C LEU A 122 10.76 -30.18 10.97
N ARG A 123 10.70 -30.49 9.67
CA ARG A 123 10.56 -31.87 9.20
C ARG A 123 11.77 -32.72 9.59
N ASP A 124 12.99 -32.19 9.45
CA ASP A 124 14.21 -32.90 9.87
C ASP A 124 14.26 -33.11 11.40
N GLN A 125 13.78 -32.14 12.19
CA GLN A 125 13.65 -32.32 13.64
C GLN A 125 12.62 -33.39 14.01
N LEU A 126 11.50 -33.45 13.27
CA LEU A 126 10.47 -34.45 13.49
C LEU A 126 11.00 -35.87 13.24
N THR A 127 11.75 -36.09 12.15
CA THR A 127 12.33 -37.42 11.86
C THR A 127 13.33 -37.85 12.93
N VAL A 128 14.14 -36.92 13.45
CA VAL A 128 15.04 -37.19 14.58
C VAL A 128 14.25 -37.53 15.84
N ALA A 129 13.17 -36.81 16.14
CA ALA A 129 12.32 -37.10 17.29
C ALA A 129 11.65 -38.48 17.18
N GLU A 130 11.16 -38.85 15.99
CA GLU A 130 10.55 -40.15 15.71
C GLU A 130 11.56 -41.29 15.93
N THR A 131 12.77 -41.19 15.36
CA THR A 131 13.82 -42.21 15.54
C THR A 131 14.28 -42.33 17.00
N ASN A 132 14.33 -41.22 17.74
CA ASN A 132 14.64 -41.22 19.17
C ASN A 132 13.52 -41.91 19.97
N ALA A 133 12.25 -41.65 19.67
CA ALA A 133 11.12 -42.30 20.31
C ALA A 133 11.15 -43.81 20.08
N GLU A 134 11.37 -44.26 18.83
CA GLU A 134 11.54 -45.68 18.52
C GLU A 134 12.70 -46.33 19.29
N THR A 135 13.82 -45.61 19.42
CA THR A 135 14.98 -46.08 20.18
C THR A 135 14.66 -46.22 21.66
N GLN A 136 13.96 -45.24 22.25
CA GLN A 136 13.51 -45.28 23.63
C GLN A 136 12.52 -46.43 23.87
N THR A 137 11.59 -46.71 22.96
CA THR A 137 10.68 -47.85 23.05
C THR A 137 11.43 -49.18 23.08
N LYS A 138 12.46 -49.33 22.22
CA LYS A 138 13.32 -50.53 22.21
C LYS A 138 14.09 -50.68 23.54
N GLN A 139 14.64 -49.57 24.04
CA GLN A 139 15.36 -49.55 25.32
C GLN A 139 14.45 -49.92 26.50
N LEU A 140 13.21 -49.40 26.54
CA LEU A 140 12.22 -49.75 27.56
C LEU A 140 11.90 -51.25 27.54
N SER A 141 11.62 -51.83 26.36
CA SER A 141 11.35 -53.29 26.29
C SER A 141 12.54 -54.13 26.75
N THR A 142 13.77 -53.66 26.48
CA THR A 142 14.99 -54.33 26.93
C THR A 142 15.16 -54.23 28.44
N ALA A 143 14.91 -53.06 29.02
CA ALA A 143 14.97 -52.83 30.45
C ALA A 143 13.89 -53.64 31.20
N GLU A 144 12.68 -53.72 30.65
CA GLU A 144 11.60 -54.56 31.17
C GLU A 144 12.00 -56.04 31.20
N ALA A 145 12.62 -56.55 30.13
CA ALA A 145 13.15 -57.92 30.08
C ALA A 145 14.28 -58.16 31.11
N GLN A 146 15.13 -57.17 31.36
CA GLN A 146 16.16 -57.23 32.40
C GLN A 146 15.56 -57.23 33.81
N ILE A 147 14.55 -56.39 34.07
CA ILE A 147 13.84 -56.38 35.35
C ILE A 147 13.17 -57.73 35.58
N GLN A 148 12.58 -58.33 34.55
CA GLN A 148 11.94 -59.65 34.67
C GLN A 148 12.95 -60.75 35.04
N THR A 149 14.09 -60.78 34.36
CA THR A 149 15.16 -61.76 34.67
C THR A 149 15.77 -61.54 36.05
N LEU A 150 16.00 -60.28 36.47
CA LEU A 150 16.46 -59.97 37.83
C LEU A 150 15.42 -60.37 38.90
N ARG A 151 14.12 -60.17 38.63
CA ARG A 151 13.05 -60.63 39.54
C ARG A 151 13.07 -62.14 39.69
N GLU A 152 13.23 -62.89 38.60
CA GLU A 152 13.38 -64.35 38.64
C GLU A 152 14.61 -64.78 39.46
N GLN A 153 15.75 -64.12 39.25
CA GLN A 153 16.97 -64.36 40.05
C GLN A 153 16.76 -64.04 41.54
N LEU A 154 16.03 -62.97 41.88
CA LEU A 154 15.70 -62.59 43.25
C LEU A 154 14.79 -63.62 43.92
N VAL A 155 13.81 -64.18 43.19
CA VAL A 155 12.97 -65.27 43.70
C VAL A 155 13.82 -66.50 44.00
N VAL A 156 14.72 -66.88 43.09
CA VAL A 156 15.64 -68.01 43.30
C VAL A 156 16.56 -67.76 44.51
N ALA A 157 17.19 -66.58 44.59
CA ALA A 157 18.06 -66.22 45.71
C ALA A 157 17.29 -66.17 47.04
N ARG A 158 16.05 -65.69 47.04
CA ARG A 158 15.19 -65.69 48.22
C ARG A 158 14.80 -67.10 48.64
N THR A 159 14.46 -68.01 47.72
CA THR A 159 14.20 -69.42 48.06
C THR A 159 15.44 -70.14 48.61
N GLN A 160 16.64 -69.75 48.17
CA GLN A 160 17.91 -70.27 48.70
C GLN A 160 18.26 -69.65 50.07
N SER A 161 17.88 -68.38 50.32
CA SER A 161 18.06 -67.70 51.59
C SER A 161 17.01 -68.12 52.64
N GLU A 162 15.76 -68.38 52.25
CA GLU A 162 14.69 -68.90 53.12
C GLU A 162 14.94 -70.36 53.54
N ALA A 163 15.75 -71.12 52.79
CA ALA A 163 16.27 -72.41 53.25
C ALA A 163 17.38 -72.31 54.32
N ALA A 164 17.87 -71.11 54.64
CA ALA A 164 19.04 -70.89 55.51
C ALA A 164 18.79 -69.99 56.74
N SER A 165 17.58 -69.50 57.01
CA SER A 165 17.32 -68.70 58.23
C SER A 165 15.86 -68.76 58.70
N GLU A 166 15.56 -69.67 59.64
CA GLU A 166 14.45 -69.52 60.58
C GLU A 166 14.92 -68.69 61.79
N GLU A 167 14.61 -67.38 61.82
CA GLU A 167 14.42 -66.61 63.07
C GLU A 167 13.80 -65.22 62.77
N PRO A 168 12.67 -64.81 63.40
CA PRO A 168 11.97 -63.57 63.05
C PRO A 168 12.20 -62.43 64.08
N LEU A 169 12.42 -61.19 63.61
CA LEU A 169 12.39 -59.94 64.38
C LEU A 169 12.13 -58.70 63.45
N PRO A 170 11.69 -57.51 63.95
CA PRO A 170 10.38 -56.92 63.63
C PRO A 170 10.36 -55.66 62.74
N ILE A 171 9.12 -55.28 62.41
CA ILE A 171 8.56 -54.22 61.55
C ILE A 171 9.13 -52.81 61.81
N MET A 172 9.41 -52.06 60.73
CA MET A 172 9.36 -50.58 60.74
C MET A 172 8.57 -50.07 59.54
N GLU A 173 7.39 -49.55 59.85
CA GLU A 173 6.48 -48.84 58.97
C GLU A 173 6.98 -47.40 58.78
N LYS A 174 7.29 -47.02 57.54
CA LYS A 174 7.61 -45.64 57.17
C LYS A 174 6.62 -45.21 56.10
N GLU A 175 5.79 -44.26 56.49
CA GLU A 175 4.71 -43.70 55.68
C GLU A 175 5.18 -43.30 54.28
N ALA A 176 4.47 -43.82 53.28
CA ALA A 176 4.60 -43.44 51.89
C ALA A 176 4.00 -42.04 51.70
N GLY A 177 4.87 -41.03 51.67
CA GLY A 177 4.50 -39.72 51.13
C GLY A 177 4.06 -39.89 49.69
N THR A 178 2.82 -39.55 49.40
CA THR A 178 2.30 -39.46 48.03
C THR A 178 3.20 -38.54 47.22
N ALA A 179 3.83 -39.06 46.17
CA ALA A 179 4.57 -38.24 45.22
C ALA A 179 3.62 -37.21 44.60
N VAL A 180 3.74 -35.95 45.03
CA VAL A 180 2.97 -34.83 44.46
C VAL A 180 3.55 -34.56 43.08
N GLN A 181 2.74 -34.75 42.04
CA GLN A 181 3.10 -34.37 40.67
C GLN A 181 3.21 -32.83 40.60
N PRO A 182 4.33 -32.25 40.16
CA PRO A 182 4.45 -30.80 40.03
C PRO A 182 3.53 -30.26 38.94
N ASP A 183 2.84 -29.15 39.23
CA ASP A 183 2.05 -28.40 38.27
C ASP A 183 2.93 -27.50 37.39
N ASP A 184 2.42 -27.14 36.21
CA ASP A 184 3.04 -26.15 35.35
C ASP A 184 2.74 -24.72 35.87
N LEU A 185 3.52 -24.25 36.83
CA LEU A 185 3.37 -22.90 37.40
C LEU A 185 3.54 -21.78 36.36
N THR A 186 4.04 -22.07 35.15
CA THR A 186 4.16 -21.07 34.07
C THR A 186 2.81 -20.66 33.47
N LYS A 187 1.71 -21.33 33.86
CA LYS A 187 0.34 -20.91 33.55
C LYS A 187 -0.10 -19.65 34.29
N ILE A 188 0.63 -19.25 35.35
CA ILE A 188 0.38 -18.04 36.12
C ILE A 188 1.11 -16.86 35.46
N GLU A 189 0.38 -15.80 35.14
CA GLU A 189 0.94 -14.62 34.50
C GLU A 189 1.94 -13.93 35.44
N GLY A 190 3.14 -13.66 34.91
CA GLY A 190 4.28 -13.16 35.68
C GLY A 190 5.22 -14.26 36.18
N VAL A 191 4.83 -15.54 36.14
CA VAL A 191 5.69 -16.68 36.48
C VAL A 191 6.34 -17.26 35.23
N GLY A 192 7.54 -16.79 34.90
CA GLY A 192 8.34 -17.38 33.81
C GLY A 192 9.04 -18.70 34.21
N PRO A 193 9.64 -19.44 33.25
CA PRO A 193 10.29 -20.74 33.52
C PRO A 193 11.33 -20.70 34.64
N LYS A 194 12.08 -19.60 34.75
CA LYS A 194 13.10 -19.44 35.80
C LYS A 194 12.51 -19.12 37.17
N VAL A 195 11.37 -18.43 37.21
CA VAL A 195 10.62 -18.19 38.45
C VAL A 195 9.98 -19.48 38.94
N ALA A 196 9.33 -20.24 38.04
CA ALA A 196 8.77 -21.56 38.34
C ALA A 196 9.84 -22.50 38.93
N GLN A 197 11.05 -22.51 38.35
CA GLN A 197 12.17 -23.27 38.92
C GLN A 197 12.50 -22.85 40.37
N VAL A 198 12.59 -21.55 40.65
CA VAL A 198 12.89 -21.03 42.00
C VAL A 198 11.80 -21.41 43.01
N LEU A 199 10.53 -21.34 42.60
CA LEU A 199 9.40 -21.75 43.44
C LEU A 199 9.43 -23.25 43.73
N ASN A 200 9.71 -24.07 42.71
CA ASN A 200 9.85 -25.52 42.87
C ASN A 200 11.02 -25.88 43.79
N GLU A 201 12.18 -25.23 43.63
CA GLU A 201 13.35 -25.39 44.51
C GLU A 201 13.05 -24.97 45.96
N SER A 202 12.07 -24.08 46.16
CA SER A 202 11.59 -23.63 47.46
C SER A 202 10.45 -24.48 48.03
N GLY A 203 10.07 -25.57 47.36
CA GLY A 203 9.03 -26.52 47.80
C GLY A 203 7.61 -26.18 47.37
N ILE A 204 7.41 -25.15 46.53
CA ILE A 204 6.11 -24.80 45.96
C ILE A 204 6.02 -25.47 44.58
N LEU A 205 5.42 -26.66 44.54
CA LEU A 205 5.35 -27.52 43.36
C LEU A 205 3.98 -27.50 42.67
N THR A 206 2.93 -27.02 43.34
CA THR A 206 1.54 -27.08 42.83
C THR A 206 0.85 -25.73 42.88
N PHE A 207 -0.20 -25.56 42.07
CA PHE A 207 -1.06 -24.37 42.12
C PHE A 207 -1.66 -24.17 43.51
N ALA A 208 -2.09 -25.25 44.17
CA ALA A 208 -2.64 -25.20 45.52
C ALA A 208 -1.63 -24.67 46.55
N GLN A 209 -0.36 -25.08 46.45
CA GLN A 209 0.71 -24.57 47.32
C GLN A 209 1.01 -23.10 47.03
N LEU A 210 1.03 -22.69 45.76
CA LEU A 210 1.26 -21.31 45.38
C LEU A 210 0.12 -20.39 45.86
N ALA A 211 -1.14 -20.84 45.74
CA ALA A 211 -2.33 -20.14 46.23
C ALA A 211 -2.31 -19.90 47.74
N GLN A 212 -1.79 -20.86 48.50
CA GLN A 212 -1.68 -20.76 49.96
C GLN A 212 -0.43 -20.03 50.44
N THR A 213 0.49 -19.65 49.53
CA THR A 213 1.72 -18.98 49.92
C THR A 213 1.50 -17.47 50.00
N ASP A 214 1.80 -16.89 51.17
CA ASP A 214 1.74 -15.43 51.36
C ASP A 214 2.61 -14.67 50.36
N VAL A 215 2.11 -13.55 49.83
CA VAL A 215 2.83 -12.65 48.92
C VAL A 215 4.18 -12.21 49.50
N ASN A 216 4.27 -12.00 50.80
CA ASN A 216 5.52 -11.64 51.48
C ASN A 216 6.54 -12.79 51.42
N ARG A 217 6.09 -14.04 51.61
CA ARG A 217 6.96 -15.22 51.49
C ARG A 217 7.45 -15.41 50.06
N LEU A 218 6.57 -15.22 49.07
CA LEU A 218 6.94 -15.24 47.65
C LEU A 218 8.01 -14.18 47.35
N ARG A 219 7.83 -12.95 47.86
CA ARG A 219 8.81 -11.87 47.68
C ARG A 219 10.17 -12.22 48.30
N THR A 220 10.19 -12.82 49.50
CA THR A 220 11.44 -13.31 50.13
C THR A 220 12.12 -14.37 49.29
N ILE A 221 11.38 -15.38 48.82
CA ILE A 221 11.91 -16.45 47.96
C ILE A 221 12.57 -15.88 46.69
N LEU A 222 11.92 -14.92 46.04
CA LEU A 222 12.47 -14.27 44.84
C LEU A 222 13.72 -13.43 45.15
N GLN A 223 13.74 -12.71 46.27
CA GLN A 223 14.89 -11.91 46.70
C GLN A 223 16.11 -12.78 47.02
N ASP A 224 15.90 -13.89 47.73
CA ASP A 224 16.93 -14.85 48.11
C ASP A 224 17.52 -15.56 46.87
N ALA A 225 16.68 -15.82 45.86
CA ALA A 225 17.11 -16.41 44.59
C ALA A 225 17.98 -15.47 43.72
N GLY A 226 17.98 -14.17 44.01
CA GLY A 226 18.98 -13.24 43.49
C GLY A 226 18.44 -11.93 42.91
N SER A 227 19.37 -11.00 42.67
CA SER A 227 19.08 -9.61 42.28
C SER A 227 18.21 -9.44 41.04
N ARG A 228 18.21 -10.42 40.12
CA ARG A 228 17.46 -10.43 38.87
C ARG A 228 15.94 -10.53 39.05
N PHE A 229 15.47 -11.08 40.18
CA PHE A 229 14.04 -11.27 40.44
C PHE A 229 13.42 -10.13 41.24
N ARG A 230 14.20 -9.12 41.65
CA ARG A 230 13.74 -8.02 42.52
C ARG A 230 12.65 -7.13 41.90
N MET A 231 12.55 -7.10 40.57
CA MET A 231 11.56 -6.30 39.84
C MET A 231 10.26 -7.07 39.59
N ILE A 232 10.19 -8.35 39.97
CA ILE A 232 9.01 -9.21 39.80
C ILE A 232 8.10 -9.03 41.01
N GLU A 233 6.82 -8.78 40.75
CA GLU A 233 5.81 -8.55 41.79
C GLU A 233 4.86 -9.75 41.84
N PRO A 234 4.87 -10.54 42.94
CA PRO A 234 4.06 -11.75 43.06
C PRO A 234 2.63 -11.48 43.57
N GLU A 235 2.16 -10.23 43.51
CA GLU A 235 0.92 -9.79 44.20
C GLU A 235 -0.33 -10.50 43.68
N SER A 236 -0.41 -10.77 42.38
CA SER A 236 -1.55 -11.45 41.76
C SER A 236 -1.39 -12.99 41.72
N TRP A 237 -0.21 -13.53 42.04
CA TRP A 237 0.07 -14.95 41.82
C TRP A 237 -0.78 -15.87 42.69
N PRO A 238 -1.01 -15.60 43.99
CA PRO A 238 -1.86 -16.46 44.81
C PRO A 238 -3.29 -16.55 44.28
N GLU A 239 -3.89 -15.43 43.85
CA GLU A 239 -5.26 -15.40 43.31
C GLU A 239 -5.36 -16.17 41.99
N GLN A 240 -4.41 -15.95 41.07
CA GLN A 240 -4.33 -16.71 39.83
C GLN A 240 -4.14 -18.22 40.10
N ALA A 241 -3.29 -18.58 41.06
CA ALA A 241 -3.01 -19.96 41.41
C ALA A 241 -4.21 -20.64 42.09
N GLU A 242 -5.03 -19.90 42.84
CA GLU A 242 -6.26 -20.42 43.42
C GLU A 242 -7.25 -20.83 42.32
N LEU A 243 -7.43 -19.98 41.31
CA LEU A 243 -8.28 -20.28 40.14
C LEU A 243 -7.74 -21.49 39.37
N ALA A 244 -6.42 -21.58 39.17
CA ALA A 244 -5.79 -22.72 38.51
C ALA A 244 -5.95 -24.03 39.32
N ALA A 245 -5.79 -23.97 40.64
CA ALA A 245 -5.94 -25.12 41.54
C ALA A 245 -7.38 -25.66 41.55
N ASN A 246 -8.38 -24.78 41.41
CA ASN A 246 -9.79 -25.15 41.31
C ASN A 246 -10.20 -25.61 39.89
N GLY A 247 -9.30 -25.48 38.90
CA GLY A 247 -9.59 -25.79 37.50
C GLY A 247 -10.46 -24.75 36.78
N ASP A 248 -10.62 -23.56 37.37
CA ASP A 248 -11.45 -22.45 36.86
C ASP A 248 -10.71 -21.64 35.78
N TRP A 249 -10.26 -22.33 34.73
CA TRP A 249 -9.46 -21.74 33.65
C TRP A 249 -10.12 -20.54 32.98
N SER A 250 -11.45 -20.53 32.84
CA SER A 250 -12.18 -19.40 32.27
C SER A 250 -12.15 -18.15 33.15
N ALA A 251 -12.14 -18.32 34.48
CA ALA A 251 -12.03 -17.21 35.42
C ALA A 251 -10.58 -16.70 35.45
N LEU A 252 -9.61 -17.61 35.39
CA LEU A 252 -8.19 -17.26 35.29
C LEU A 252 -7.91 -16.41 34.05
N THR A 253 -8.41 -16.80 32.87
CA THR A 253 -8.22 -16.00 31.65
C THR A 253 -8.79 -14.59 31.78
N LYS A 254 -9.98 -14.44 32.38
CA LYS A 254 -10.58 -13.12 32.62
C LYS A 254 -9.73 -12.27 33.56
N LEU A 255 -9.21 -12.86 34.64
CA LEU A 255 -8.32 -12.17 35.55
C LEU A 255 -7.04 -11.72 34.82
N GLN A 256 -6.44 -12.59 34.00
CA GLN A 256 -5.25 -12.26 33.20
C GLN A 256 -5.50 -11.14 32.19
N ASP A 257 -6.68 -11.10 31.55
CA ASP A 257 -7.06 -10.00 30.65
C ASP A 257 -7.17 -8.63 31.35
N GLU A 258 -7.38 -8.63 32.67
CA GLU A 258 -7.45 -7.42 33.51
C GLU A 258 -6.09 -7.00 34.08
N LEU A 259 -5.12 -7.92 34.13
CA LEU A 259 -3.76 -7.65 34.59
C LEU A 259 -2.92 -6.94 33.50
N ASP A 260 -1.79 -6.38 33.93
CA ASP A 260 -0.73 -5.86 33.06
C ASP A 260 0.58 -6.55 33.44
N GLY A 261 0.93 -7.62 32.71
CA GLY A 261 2.15 -8.39 32.95
C GLY A 261 2.18 -9.05 34.33
N GLY A 262 1.03 -9.54 34.80
CA GLY A 262 0.85 -10.14 36.12
C GLY A 262 0.68 -9.14 37.27
N LYS A 263 0.47 -7.85 36.98
CA LYS A 263 0.24 -6.80 37.99
C LYS A 263 -1.17 -6.24 37.86
N TYR A 264 -1.81 -5.88 38.99
CA TYR A 264 -3.08 -5.17 38.93
C TYR A 264 -2.88 -3.79 38.30
N ARG A 265 -3.72 -3.46 37.31
CA ARG A 265 -3.75 -2.11 36.73
C ARG A 265 -4.10 -1.12 37.84
N ARG A 266 -3.22 -0.15 38.06
CA ARG A 266 -3.44 0.97 38.99
C ARG A 266 -4.08 2.16 38.28
#